data_AF-A0A380FIQ7-F1
#
_entry.id   AF-A0A380FIQ7-F1
#
_cell.length_a   1.000
_cell.length_b   1.000
_cell.length_c   1.000
_cell.angle_alpha   90.00
_cell.angle_beta   90.00
_cell.angle_gamma   90.00
#
_symmetry.space_group_name_H-M   'P 1'
#
loop_
_entity.id
_entity.type
_entity.pdbx_description
1 polymer ?
#
loop_
_entity_poly.entity_id
_entity_poly.type
_entity_poly.pdbx_seq_one_letter_code
_entity_poly.pdbx_strand_id
1 'polypeptide(L)'
;MKYKTWVLDSEDFLNLLNGLADKNGIIVNVVDVFDFEGSFINALKRIVGNKKIILAANKLDLLPKQINKRRVKEWLKKNRKKIRLGS
;
A
#
# COMPACT_ATOMS: atom_id res chain seq x y z
N MET A 1 -27.43 8.69 20.03
CA MET A 1 -26.58 7.64 19.44
C MET A 1 -25.63 8.32 18.44
N LYS A 2 -24.35 8.54 18.80
CA LYS A 2 -23.36 9.18 17.92
C LYS A 2 -22.65 8.09 17.12
N TYR A 3 -22.72 8.14 15.79
CA TYR A 3 -21.89 7.31 14.94
C TYR A 3 -20.43 7.68 15.19
N LYS A 4 -19.63 6.73 15.67
CA LYS A 4 -18.19 6.90 15.85
C LYS A 4 -17.59 6.88 14.45
N THR A 5 -17.36 8.06 13.88
CA THR A 5 -16.63 8.19 12.61
C THR A 5 -15.27 7.52 12.81
N TRP A 6 -14.95 6.52 11.99
CA TRP A 6 -13.61 5.90 11.97
C TRP A 6 -12.61 6.88 11.37
N VAL A 7 -12.32 7.95 12.10
CA VAL A 7 -11.08 8.70 11.91
C VAL A 7 -10.07 7.94 12.75
N LEU A 8 -9.33 7.05 12.11
CA LEU A 8 -8.09 6.56 12.71
C LEU A 8 -7.23 7.80 12.93
N ASP A 9 -7.04 8.17 14.20
CA ASP A 9 -6.08 9.19 14.51
C ASP A 9 -4.68 8.72 14.09
N SER A 10 -3.80 9.66 13.78
CA SER A 10 -2.46 9.36 13.28
C SER A 10 -1.68 8.48 14.27
N GLU A 11 -1.91 8.64 15.57
CA GLU A 11 -1.28 7.86 16.64
C GLU A 11 -1.78 6.41 16.68
N ASP A 12 -3.09 6.18 16.57
CA ASP A 12 -3.67 4.83 16.49
C ASP A 12 -3.14 4.05 15.28
N PHE A 13 -3.00 4.72 14.14
CA PHE A 13 -2.41 4.14 12.95
C PHE A 13 -0.94 3.77 13.14
N LEU A 14 -0.13 4.65 13.76
CA LEU A 14 1.27 4.37 14.05
C LEU A 14 1.43 3.21 15.04
N ASN A 15 0.62 3.16 16.09
CA ASN A 15 0.62 2.07 17.06
C ASN A 15 0.29 0.73 16.41
N LEU A 16 -0.70 0.69 15.51
CA LEU A 16 -1.03 -0.51 14.74
C LEU A 16 0.14 -0.94 13.86
N LEU A 17 0.80 -0.01 13.17
CA LEU A 17 1.95 -0.34 12.31
C LEU A 17 3.17 -0.83 13.11
N ASN A 18 3.45 -0.23 14.27
CA ASN A 18 4.50 -0.69 15.18
C ASN A 18 4.22 -2.12 15.66
N GLY A 19 2.98 -2.42 16.05
CA GLY A 19 2.58 -3.78 16.43
C GLY A 19 2.70 -4.81 15.30
N LEU A 20 2.68 -4.39 14.03
CA LEU A 20 2.96 -5.26 12.89
C LEU A 20 4.45 -5.52 12.69
N ALA A 21 5.33 -4.59 13.09
CA ALA A 21 6.78 -4.74 12.97
C ALA A 21 7.30 -5.94 13.78
N ASP A 22 6.73 -6.19 14.96
CA ASP A 22 7.17 -7.28 15.85
C ASP A 22 6.54 -8.64 15.51
N LYS A 23 5.48 -8.68 14.70
CA LYS A 23 4.77 -9.93 14.35
C LYS A 23 5.44 -10.68 13.20
N ASN A 24 5.67 -11.98 13.35
CA ASN A 24 6.12 -12.83 12.25
C ASN A 24 5.05 -12.91 11.16
N GLY A 25 5.41 -12.62 9.92
CA GLY A 25 4.47 -12.66 8.80
C GLY A 25 4.90 -11.88 7.57
N ILE A 26 4.01 -11.90 6.58
CA ILE A 26 4.13 -11.16 5.32
C ILE A 26 3.09 -10.04 5.35
N ILE A 27 3.50 -8.84 4.92
CA ILE A 27 2.58 -7.71 4.80
C ILE A 27 2.07 -7.66 3.37
N VAL A 28 0.75 -7.62 3.21
CA VAL A 28 0.09 -7.41 1.92
C VAL A 28 -0.47 -5.99 1.90
N ASN A 29 0.13 -5.12 1.10
CA ASN A 29 -0.36 -3.76 0.86
C ASN A 29 -1.28 -3.78 -0.37
N VAL A 30 -2.58 -3.56 -0.14
CA VAL A 30 -3.59 -3.51 -1.20
C VAL A 30 -3.75 -2.06 -1.65
N VAL A 31 -3.54 -1.79 -2.94
CA VAL A 31 -3.66 -0.45 -3.53
C VAL A 31 -4.73 -0.44 -4.61
N ASP A 32 -5.43 0.68 -4.77
CA ASP A 32 -6.25 0.92 -5.95
C ASP A 32 -5.34 1.24 -7.15
N VAL A 33 -5.61 0.64 -8.31
CA VAL A 33 -4.82 0.90 -9.52
C VAL A 33 -5.07 2.30 -10.10
N PHE A 34 -6.25 2.88 -9.81
CA PHE A 34 -6.63 4.22 -10.28
C PHE A 34 -6.06 5.33 -9.40
N ASP A 35 -6.06 5.12 -8.10
CA ASP A 35 -5.55 6.07 -7.11
C ASP A 35 -4.36 5.47 -6.35
N PHE A 36 -3.33 5.12 -7.12
CA PHE A 36 -2.12 4.50 -6.57
C PHE A 36 -1.34 5.46 -5.69
N GLU A 37 -1.31 6.76 -6.02
CA GLU A 37 -0.58 7.77 -5.24
C GLU A 37 -1.26 8.06 -3.91
N GLY A 38 -2.60 8.13 -3.86
CA GLY A 38 -3.36 8.33 -2.63
C GLY A 38 -3.45 7.09 -1.73
N SER A 39 -3.42 5.89 -2.31
CA SER A 39 -3.51 4.63 -1.55
C SER A 39 -2.16 4.13 -1.00
N PHE A 40 -1.04 4.76 -1.35
CA PHE A 40 0.28 4.22 -1.03
C PHE A 40 0.86 4.80 0.27
N ILE A 41 0.96 3.96 1.29
CA ILE A 41 1.50 4.34 2.60
C ILE A 41 3.04 4.25 2.59
N ASN A 42 3.72 5.37 2.32
CA ASN A 42 5.19 5.44 2.35
C ASN A 42 5.76 5.10 3.74
N ALA A 43 5.07 5.49 4.81
CA ALA A 43 5.49 5.25 6.19
C ALA A 43 5.56 3.75 6.54
N LEU A 44 4.74 2.91 5.89
CA LEU A 44 4.65 1.48 6.18
C LEU A 44 6.02 0.81 6.09
N LYS A 45 6.77 1.06 5.01
CA LYS A 45 8.08 0.42 4.79
C LYS A 45 9.13 0.87 5.81
N ARG A 46 9.08 2.12 6.27
CA ARG A 46 9.98 2.62 7.32
C ARG A 46 9.68 1.97 8.67
N ILE A 47 8.40 1.77 8.97
CA ILE A 47 7.95 1.26 10.27
C ILE A 47 8.13 -0.26 10.38
N VAL A 48 7.80 -1.02 9.33
CA VAL A 48 7.84 -2.50 9.36
C VAL A 48 9.20 -3.09 8.95
N GLY A 49 10.19 -2.21 8.71
CA GLY A 49 11.58 -2.57 8.43
C GLY A 49 11.76 -3.51 7.24
N ASN A 50 12.51 -4.59 7.45
CA ASN A 50 12.96 -5.49 6.39
C ASN A 50 11.95 -6.63 6.07
N LYS A 51 10.68 -6.49 6.48
CA LYS A 51 9.67 -7.50 6.20
C LYS A 51 9.37 -7.62 4.71
N LYS A 52 9.00 -8.83 4.31
CA LYS A 52 8.49 -9.08 2.96
C LYS A 52 7.14 -8.37 2.80
N ILE A 53 7.13 -7.36 1.92
CA ILE A 53 5.92 -6.65 1.52
C ILE A 53 5.52 -7.09 0.12
N ILE A 54 4.28 -7.57 -0.01
CA ILE A 54 3.62 -7.88 -1.28
C ILE A 54 2.68 -6.73 -1.60
N LEU A 55 2.78 -6.20 -2.81
CA LEU A 55 1.84 -5.19 -3.32
C LEU A 55 0.76 -5.89 -4.14
N ALA A 56 -0.50 -5.71 -3.77
CA ALA A 56 -1.66 -6.23 -4.48
C ALA A 56 -2.46 -5.06 -5.08
N ALA A 57 -2.53 -4.98 -6.40
CA ALA A 57 -3.32 -3.96 -7.07
C ALA A 57 -4.75 -4.45 -7.27
N ASN A 58 -5.72 -3.72 -6.73
CA ASN A 58 -7.14 -3.96 -6.87
C ASN A 58 -7.74 -3.13 -8.01
N LYS A 59 -8.97 -3.47 -8.41
CA LYS A 59 -9.80 -2.75 -9.40
C LYS A 59 -9.19 -2.64 -10.80
N LEU A 60 -8.49 -3.69 -11.23
CA LEU A 60 -7.93 -3.78 -12.58
C LEU A 60 -8.99 -3.73 -13.69
N ASP A 61 -10.23 -4.10 -13.37
CA ASP A 61 -11.41 -4.05 -14.24
C ASP A 61 -11.82 -2.63 -14.62
N LEU A 62 -11.52 -1.64 -13.78
CA LEU A 62 -11.80 -0.24 -14.08
C LEU A 62 -10.91 0.30 -15.20
N LEU A 63 -9.78 -0.35 -15.49
CA LEU A 63 -8.86 0.04 -16.57
C LEU A 63 -9.51 -0.16 -17.94
N PRO A 64 -9.27 0.76 -18.91
CA PRO A 64 -9.71 0.54 -20.28
C PRO A 64 -9.29 -0.84 -20.79
N LYS A 65 -10.23 -1.56 -21.41
CA LYS A 65 -10.04 -2.96 -21.84
C LYS A 65 -8.82 -3.16 -22.76
N GLN A 66 -8.40 -2.11 -23.47
CA GLN A 66 -7.23 -2.12 -24.36
C GLN A 66 -5.88 -2.05 -23.61
N ILE A 67 -5.88 -1.79 -22.29
CA ILE A 67 -4.65 -1.71 -21.52
C ILE A 67 -4.07 -3.13 -21.31
N ASN A 68 -2.85 -3.30 -21.80
CA ASN A 68 -2.10 -4.54 -21.62
C ASN A 68 -1.72 -4.72 -20.13
N LYS A 69 -2.18 -5.82 -19.52
CA LYS A 69 -1.85 -6.19 -18.12
C LYS A 69 -0.34 -6.21 -17.83
N ARG A 70 0.51 -6.55 -18.81
CA ARG A 70 1.97 -6.47 -18.70
C ARG A 70 2.44 -5.04 -18.46
N ARG A 71 1.88 -4.05 -19.18
CA ARG A 71 2.20 -2.63 -19.00
C ARG A 71 1.79 -2.14 -17.60
N VAL A 72 0.65 -2.59 -17.08
CA VAL A 72 0.22 -2.27 -15.71
C VAL A 72 1.21 -2.83 -14.69
N LYS A 73 1.62 -4.09 -14.84
CA LYS A 73 2.62 -4.72 -13.97
C LYS A 73 3.98 -4.02 -14.03
N GLU A 74 4.42 -3.63 -15.23
CA GLU A 74 5.64 -2.85 -15.45
C GLU A 74 5.57 -1.48 -14.76
N TRP A 75 4.44 -0.77 -14.90
CA TRP A 75 4.19 0.52 -14.28
C TRP A 75 4.21 0.40 -12.74
N LEU A 76 3.47 -0.56 -12.16
CA LEU A 76 3.51 -0.85 -10.72
C LEU A 76 4.94 -1.15 -10.22
N LYS A 77 5.72 -1.92 -10.98
CA LYS A 77 7.13 -2.21 -10.66
C LYS A 77 7.98 -0.94 -10.68
N LYS A 78 7.79 -0.06 -11.67
CA LYS A 78 8.53 1.22 -11.77
C LYS A 78 8.19 2.14 -10.61
N ASN A 79 6.91 2.30 -10.27
CA ASN A 79 6.50 3.12 -9.13
C ASN A 79 7.01 2.56 -7.81
N ARG A 80 6.93 1.23 -7.59
CA ARG A 80 7.55 0.58 -6.43
C ARG A 80 9.06 0.84 -6.34
N LYS A 81 9.78 0.84 -7.47
CA LYS A 81 11.23 1.12 -7.50
C LYS A 81 11.55 2.59 -7.22
N LYS A 82 10.79 3.53 -7.78
CA LYS A 82 10.93 4.97 -7.54
C LYS A 82 10.80 5.26 -6.04
N ILE A 83 9.87 4.58 -5.38
CA ILE A 83 9.64 4.66 -3.94
C ILE A 83 10.74 3.98 -3.11
N ARG A 84 11.42 2.95 -3.65
CA ARG A 84 12.57 2.32 -2.99
C ARG A 84 13.85 3.16 -3.06
N LEU A 85 13.94 4.12 -3.99
CA LEU A 85 15.12 4.97 -4.22
C LEU A 85 15.00 6.37 -3.59
N GLY A 86 13.87 6.70 -2.97
CA GLY A 86 13.73 7.91 -2.13
C GLY A 86 14.14 7.65 -0.68
N SER A 87 15.32 7.05 -0.48
CA SER A 87 15.96 6.83 0.82
C SER A 87 17.14 7.78 0.95
#